data_AF-A0A2X2K1V1-F1
#
_entry.id   AF-A0A2X2K1V1-F1
#
_cell.length_a   1.000
_cell.length_b   1.000
_cell.length_c   1.000
_cell.angle_alpha   90.00
_cell.angle_beta   90.00
_cell.angle_gamma   90.00
#
_symmetry.space_group_name_H-M   'P 1'
#
loop_
_entity.id
_entity.type
_entity.pdbx_description
1 polymer ?
#
loop_
_entity_poly.entity_id
_entity_poly.type
_entity_poly.pdbx_seq_one_letter_code
_entity_poly.pdbx_strand_id
1 'polypeptide(L)'
;MFIDLKEALAKNPDESVLLVAIERLYPFPEEEIEALLAQLPNLEEVSWVQEEPKNQGAWLYVYPYVKVLVADKYDLSYHGRIQRAAPAEGDGEIHKLVQNKIIENALKNN
;
A
#
# COMPACT_ATOMS: atom_id res chain seq x y z
N MET A 1 2.24 -9.60 0.33
CA MET A 1 2.34 -8.21 -0.20
C MET A 1 3.72 -7.53 -0.05
N PHE A 2 4.20 -7.17 1.15
CA PHE A 2 5.45 -6.37 1.30
C PHE A 2 6.68 -7.05 0.68
N ILE A 3 6.83 -8.35 0.92
CA ILE A 3 7.89 -9.16 0.32
C ILE A 3 7.78 -9.17 -1.21
N ASP A 4 6.57 -9.29 -1.76
CA ASP A 4 6.35 -9.28 -3.21
C ASP A 4 6.78 -7.95 -3.84
N LEU A 5 6.45 -6.82 -3.20
CA LEU A 5 6.90 -5.48 -3.64
C LEU A 5 8.42 -5.34 -3.55
N LYS A 6 9.03 -5.83 -2.47
CA LYS A 6 10.48 -5.81 -2.29
C LYS A 6 11.19 -6.65 -3.36
N GLU A 7 10.66 -7.82 -3.68
CA GLU A 7 11.19 -8.67 -4.75
C GLU A 7 11.01 -8.04 -6.14
N ALA A 8 9.90 -7.35 -6.39
CA ALA A 8 9.67 -6.63 -7.63
C ALA A 8 10.68 -5.47 -7.81
N LEU A 9 10.90 -4.67 -6.75
CA LEU A 9 11.94 -3.62 -6.76
C LEU A 9 13.36 -4.20 -6.84
N ALA A 10 13.63 -5.37 -6.26
CA ALA A 10 14.94 -6.01 -6.42
C ALA A 10 15.22 -6.43 -7.87
N LYS A 11 14.17 -6.77 -8.64
CA LYS A 11 14.28 -7.10 -10.08
C LYS A 11 14.38 -5.86 -10.95
N ASN A 12 13.63 -4.81 -10.62
CA ASN A 12 13.63 -3.52 -11.31
C ASN A 12 13.77 -2.40 -10.27
N PRO A 13 15.00 -2.03 -9.90
CA PRO A 13 15.23 -1.01 -8.88
C PRO A 13 14.71 0.35 -9.31
N ASP A 14 13.99 1.00 -8.41
CA ASP A 14 13.56 2.39 -8.53
C ASP A 14 13.87 3.11 -7.21
N GLU A 15 14.81 4.06 -7.25
CA GLU A 15 15.23 4.83 -6.07
C GLU A 15 14.21 5.89 -5.65
N SER A 16 13.21 6.18 -6.50
CA SER A 16 12.11 7.10 -6.16
C SER A 16 11.06 6.45 -5.25
N VAL A 17 11.07 5.13 -5.12
CA VAL A 17 10.09 4.37 -4.32
C VAL A 17 10.67 3.98 -2.97
N LEU A 18 10.04 4.45 -1.89
CA LEU A 18 10.29 3.97 -0.53
C LEU A 18 9.21 3.00 -0.08
N LEU A 19 9.59 1.75 0.23
CA LEU A 19 8.68 0.78 0.83
C LEU A 19 8.73 0.87 2.37
N VAL A 20 7.54 0.99 2.98
CA VAL A 20 7.37 1.05 4.43
C VAL A 20 6.41 -0.06 4.86
N ALA A 21 6.83 -0.90 5.80
CA ALA A 21 5.97 -1.89 6.44
C ALA A 21 5.37 -1.30 7.72
N ILE A 22 4.05 -1.44 7.89
CA ILE A 22 3.36 -1.05 9.13
C ILE A 22 3.10 -2.31 9.94
N GLU A 23 4.04 -2.63 10.84
CA GLU A 23 4.00 -3.84 11.68
C GLU A 23 2.97 -3.75 12.81
N ARG A 24 2.61 -2.53 13.23
CA ARG A 24 1.61 -2.28 14.27
C ARG A 24 0.43 -1.54 13.69
N LEU A 25 -0.73 -2.20 13.62
CA LEU A 25 -1.99 -1.54 13.23
C LEU A 25 -2.71 -0.92 14.43
N TYR A 26 -2.59 -1.51 15.62
CA TYR A 26 -3.24 -0.99 16.82
C TYR A 26 -2.28 -0.98 18.04
N PRO A 27 -2.17 0.16 18.75
CA PRO A 27 -2.61 1.49 18.33
C PRO A 27 -1.88 1.94 17.04
N PHE A 28 -2.57 2.69 16.18
CA PHE A 28 -2.02 3.14 14.90
C PHE A 28 -0.82 4.09 15.14
N PRO A 29 0.33 3.88 14.48
CA PRO A 29 1.58 4.58 14.80
C PRO A 29 1.68 5.94 14.09
N GLU A 30 0.77 6.87 14.40
CA GLU A 30 0.68 8.18 13.73
C GLU A 30 1.98 8.99 13.83
N GLU A 31 2.54 9.10 15.05
CA GLU A 31 3.75 9.89 15.30
C GLU A 31 4.97 9.35 14.54
N GLU A 32 5.10 8.02 14.45
CA GLU A 32 6.21 7.37 13.73
C GLU A 32 6.11 7.60 12.22
N ILE A 33 4.89 7.53 11.68
CA ILE A 33 4.62 7.79 10.26
C ILE A 33 4.85 9.28 9.95
N GLU A 34 4.37 10.20 10.78
CA GLU A 34 4.59 11.64 10.57
C GLU A 34 6.08 12.01 10.59
N ALA A 35 6.84 11.45 11.55
CA ALA A 35 8.28 11.65 11.63
C ALA A 35 9.04 11.09 10.41
N LEU A 36 8.56 9.99 9.82
CA LEU A 36 9.10 9.44 8.58
C LEU A 36 8.80 10.34 7.38
N LEU A 37 7.55 10.77 7.21
CA LEU A 37 7.13 11.64 6.10
C LEU A 37 7.88 12.98 6.12
N ALA A 38 8.14 13.53 7.30
CA ALA A 38 8.92 14.78 7.45
C ALA A 38 10.37 14.69 6.94
N GLN A 39 10.92 13.47 6.79
CA GLN A 39 12.26 13.23 6.25
C GLN A 39 12.29 13.14 4.71
N LEU A 40 11.12 13.22 4.06
CA LEU A 40 10.96 13.03 2.61
C LEU A 40 10.48 14.34 1.95
N PRO A 41 11.37 15.32 1.74
CA PRO A 41 11.00 16.66 1.27
C PRO A 41 10.48 16.69 -0.17
N ASN A 42 10.79 15.67 -0.98
CA ASN A 42 10.37 15.55 -2.37
C ASN A 42 9.26 14.51 -2.56
N LEU A 43 8.60 14.08 -1.47
CA LEU A 43 7.50 13.13 -1.57
C LEU A 43 6.29 13.81 -2.20
N GLU A 44 5.74 13.19 -3.25
CA GLU A 44 4.57 13.69 -3.98
C GLU A 44 3.36 12.75 -3.80
N GLU A 45 3.60 11.44 -3.85
CA GLU A 45 2.56 10.41 -3.80
C GLU A 45 2.75 9.47 -2.61
N VAL A 46 1.65 9.04 -2.00
CA VAL A 46 1.61 8.00 -0.96
C VAL A 46 0.57 6.96 -1.32
N SER A 47 0.99 5.70 -1.31
CA SER A 47 0.17 4.58 -1.75
C SER A 47 -0.04 3.58 -0.62
N TRP A 48 -1.30 3.32 -0.22
CA TRP A 48 -1.60 2.19 0.66
C TRP A 48 -1.74 0.91 -0.16
N VAL A 49 -0.92 -0.09 0.15
CA VAL A 49 -0.90 -1.35 -0.60
C VAL A 49 -1.23 -2.53 0.30
N GLN A 50 -2.22 -3.33 -0.07
CA GLN A 50 -2.60 -4.55 0.66
C GLN A 50 -3.08 -5.65 -0.29
N GLU A 51 -2.98 -6.90 0.13
CA GLU A 51 -3.48 -8.02 -0.65
C GLU A 51 -4.97 -8.29 -0.40
N GLU A 52 -5.49 -7.99 0.77
CA GLU A 52 -6.88 -8.22 1.11
C GLU A 52 -7.83 -7.34 0.28
N PRO A 53 -9.06 -7.80 0.01
CA PRO A 53 -10.13 -6.96 -0.56
C PRO A 53 -10.26 -5.62 0.19
N LYS A 54 -10.61 -4.54 -0.52
CA LYS A 54 -10.72 -3.19 0.05
C LYS A 54 -11.67 -3.05 1.24
N ASN A 55 -12.68 -3.90 1.31
CA ASN A 55 -13.62 -3.99 2.45
C ASN A 55 -13.13 -4.91 3.58
N GLN A 56 -11.92 -5.43 3.46
CA GLN A 56 -11.24 -6.35 4.38
C GLN A 56 -9.81 -5.83 4.65
N GLY A 57 -9.06 -6.58 5.47
CA GLY A 57 -7.73 -6.18 5.89
C GLY A 57 -7.76 -4.89 6.71
N ALA A 58 -6.70 -4.11 6.60
CA ALA A 58 -6.48 -2.94 7.44
C ALA A 58 -7.15 -1.66 6.88
N TRP A 59 -7.41 -1.58 5.58
CA TRP A 59 -7.78 -0.34 4.89
C TRP A 59 -8.88 0.46 5.60
N LEU A 60 -10.03 -0.17 5.92
CA LEU A 60 -11.15 0.55 6.53
C LEU A 60 -10.84 1.10 7.92
N TYR A 61 -9.92 0.46 8.66
CA TYR A 61 -9.49 0.91 9.97
C TYR A 61 -8.42 2.01 9.87
N VAL A 62 -7.41 1.86 9.00
CA VAL A 62 -6.29 2.81 8.89
C VAL A 62 -6.63 4.05 8.07
N TYR A 63 -7.59 3.97 7.14
CA TYR A 63 -7.93 5.06 6.23
C TYR A 63 -8.16 6.42 6.90
N PRO A 64 -8.95 6.55 7.99
CA PRO A 64 -9.13 7.86 8.64
C PRO A 64 -7.80 8.47 9.11
N TYR A 65 -6.89 7.66 9.67
CA TYR A 65 -5.57 8.12 10.12
C TYR A 65 -4.68 8.52 8.95
N VAL A 66 -4.55 7.63 7.94
CA VAL A 66 -3.75 7.90 6.73
C VAL A 66 -4.26 9.15 6.02
N LYS A 67 -5.59 9.33 5.94
CA LYS A 67 -6.18 10.51 5.32
C LYS A 67 -5.78 11.80 6.05
N VAL A 68 -5.80 11.82 7.38
CA VAL A 68 -5.39 13.00 8.16
C VAL A 68 -3.90 13.29 7.98
N LEU A 69 -3.06 12.27 7.92
CA LEU A 69 -1.61 12.42 7.78
C LEU A 69 -1.19 12.90 6.37
N VAL A 70 -1.92 12.48 5.33
CA VAL A 70 -1.44 12.50 3.95
C VAL A 70 -2.28 13.37 3.01
N ALA A 71 -3.62 13.33 3.10
CA ALA A 71 -4.48 13.71 1.97
C ALA A 71 -4.44 15.20 1.57
N ASP A 72 -4.05 16.09 2.48
CA ASP A 72 -3.89 17.52 2.19
C ASP A 72 -2.46 17.89 1.74
N LYS A 73 -1.53 16.93 1.79
CA LYS A 73 -0.08 17.15 1.56
C LYS A 73 0.46 16.37 0.35
N TYR A 74 -0.09 15.19 0.08
CA TYR A 74 0.39 14.25 -0.94
C TYR A 74 -0.80 13.58 -1.64
N ASP A 75 -0.56 13.10 -2.85
CA ASP A 75 -1.56 12.32 -3.58
C ASP A 75 -1.70 10.93 -2.96
N LEU A 76 -2.85 10.68 -2.31
CA LEU A 76 -3.14 9.42 -1.64
C LEU A 76 -3.84 8.42 -2.58
N SER A 77 -3.19 7.29 -2.83
CA SER A 77 -3.73 6.20 -3.63
C SER A 77 -3.95 4.91 -2.81
N TYR A 78 -4.75 3.99 -3.35
CA TYR A 78 -4.97 2.66 -2.77
C TYR A 78 -4.78 1.58 -3.84
N HIS A 79 -3.93 0.60 -3.53
CA HIS A 79 -3.71 -0.58 -4.36
C HIS A 79 -4.01 -1.85 -3.56
N GLY A 80 -5.07 -2.54 -3.95
CA GLY A 80 -5.41 -3.84 -3.36
C GLY A 80 -6.54 -4.50 -4.12
N ARG A 81 -6.99 -5.65 -3.61
CA ARG A 81 -8.11 -6.36 -4.24
C ARG A 81 -9.39 -5.50 -4.16
N ILE A 82 -10.21 -5.53 -5.21
CA ILE A 82 -11.53 -4.87 -5.18
C ILE A 82 -12.39 -5.44 -4.05
N GLN A 83 -13.43 -4.71 -3.64
CA GLN A 83 -14.34 -5.18 -2.60
C GLN A 83 -14.98 -6.52 -2.99
N ARG A 84 -15.01 -7.48 -2.06
CA ARG A 84 -15.60 -8.81 -2.26
C ARG A 84 -16.21 -9.35 -0.98
N ALA A 85 -17.23 -10.21 -1.15
CA ALA A 85 -17.81 -10.98 -0.05
C ALA A 85 -16.87 -12.10 0.41
N ALA A 86 -16.20 -12.78 -0.52
CA ALA A 86 -15.22 -13.81 -0.21
C ALA A 86 -13.83 -13.21 0.07
N PRO A 87 -12.99 -13.84 0.92
CA PRO A 87 -11.62 -13.38 1.19
C PRO A 87 -10.69 -13.40 -0.02
N ALA A 88 -10.87 -14.36 -0.94
CA ALA A 88 -10.00 -14.55 -2.10
C ALA A 88 -10.75 -15.14 -3.31
N GLU A 89 -10.10 -15.10 -4.48
CA GLU A 89 -10.44 -15.93 -5.63
C GLU A 89 -10.37 -17.42 -5.29
N GLY A 90 -11.31 -18.23 -5.79
CA GLY A 90 -11.24 -19.70 -5.71
C GLY A 90 -10.35 -20.35 -6.78
N ASP A 91 -9.84 -19.57 -7.73
CA ASP A 91 -8.99 -20.02 -8.83
C ASP A 91 -7.56 -19.46 -8.67
N GLY A 92 -6.57 -20.36 -8.73
CA GLY A 92 -5.17 -20.03 -8.47
C GLY A 92 -4.52 -19.17 -9.56
N GLU A 93 -4.94 -19.28 -10.81
CA GLU A 93 -4.39 -18.48 -11.91
C GLU A 93 -4.94 -17.05 -11.85
N ILE A 94 -6.24 -16.89 -11.57
CA ILE A 94 -6.83 -15.57 -11.33
C ILE A 94 -6.18 -14.92 -10.09
N HIS A 95 -5.94 -15.68 -9.03
CA HIS A 95 -5.30 -15.16 -7.83
C HIS A 95 -3.91 -14.56 -8.13
N LYS A 96 -3.06 -15.28 -8.87
CA LYS A 96 -1.72 -14.78 -9.29
C LYS A 96 -1.82 -13.55 -10.17
N LEU A 97 -2.75 -13.55 -11.14
CA LEU A 97 -2.95 -12.42 -12.05
C LEU A 97 -3.34 -11.16 -11.26
N VAL A 98 -4.26 -11.30 -10.31
CA VAL A 98 -4.69 -10.17 -9.46
C VAL A 98 -3.54 -9.69 -8.58
N GLN A 99 -2.76 -10.59 -7.98
CA GLN A 99 -1.60 -10.22 -7.17
C GLN A 99 -0.57 -9.42 -7.98
N ASN A 100 -0.20 -9.91 -9.16
CA ASN A 100 0.76 -9.23 -10.05
C ASN A 100 0.24 -7.84 -10.46
N LYS A 101 -1.05 -7.72 -10.74
CA LYS A 101 -1.66 -6.43 -11.09
C LYS A 101 -1.62 -5.43 -9.94
N ILE A 102 -1.72 -5.86 -8.68
CA ILE A 102 -1.57 -4.97 -7.53
C ILE A 102 -0.12 -4.46 -7.45
N ILE A 103 0.86 -5.35 -7.60
CA ILE A 103 2.29 -5.02 -7.57
C ILE A 103 2.64 -4.03 -8.69
N GLU A 104 2.24 -4.32 -9.92
CA GLU A 104 2.50 -3.46 -11.09
C GLU A 104 1.88 -2.07 -10.91
N ASN A 105 0.63 -2.00 -10.47
CA ASN A 105 -0.02 -0.70 -10.26
C ASN A 105 0.58 0.09 -9.10
N ALA A 106 1.04 -0.58 -8.04
CA ALA A 106 1.61 0.08 -6.87
C ALA A 106 3.01 0.65 -7.11
N LEU A 107 3.74 0.14 -8.12
CA LEU A 107 5.11 0.58 -8.46
C LEU A 107 5.17 1.41 -9.74
N LYS A 108 4.03 1.74 -10.35
CA LYS A 108 3.98 2.51 -11.58
C LYS A 108 4.01 4.00 -11.25
N ASN A 109 5.10 4.68 -11.60
CA ASN A 109 5.16 6.15 -11.54
C ASN A 109 4.19 6.73 -12.58
N ASN A 110 3.37 7.70 -12.17
CA ASN A 110 2.48 8.45 -13.08
C ASN A 110 3.25 9.50 -13.88
#